data_AF-A0A839DW29-F1
#
_entry.id   AF-A0A839DW29-F1
#
_cell.length_a   1.000
_cell.length_b   1.000
_cell.length_c   1.000
_cell.angle_alpha   90.00
_cell.angle_beta   90.00
_cell.angle_gamma   90.00
#
_symmetry.space_group_name_H-M   'P 1'
#
loop_
_entity.id
_entity.type
_entity.pdbx_description
1 polymer ?
#
loop_
_entity_poly.entity_id
_entity_poly.type
_entity_poly.pdbx_seq_one_letter_code
_entity_poly.pdbx_strand_id
1 'polypeptide(L)'
;MSNPLPQDEPDRFETDAAVFARLSEVPLEIVDKLIESTESVYSDLNTVRAHPYWADLVLHQGAAIRALREAREGLEAFRSEAVGARNTELGVIVATVVVDGRRYYAHGDDDKTALVDRLLRPEEPGRAGHLYTWDRPYEDDETPGPYQQMRVVTAEDLGVINYSEETEEGELSSWHTHNPEPAPQAPVLRFDAGSALTFPRDSVVPLERLRPALLEFARTGLCPDSVPWQQARWGD
;
A
#
# COMPACT_ATOMS: atom_id res chain seq x y z
N MET A 1 -16.23 19.17 -61.11
CA MET A 1 -15.18 19.78 -60.27
C MET A 1 -15.88 20.43 -59.09
N SER A 2 -15.71 20.08 -57.83
CA SER A 2 -15.08 18.96 -57.12
C SER A 2 -15.89 18.88 -55.81
N ASN A 3 -16.18 17.67 -55.32
CA ASN A 3 -16.76 17.51 -53.98
C ASN A 3 -15.82 18.16 -52.95
N PRO A 4 -16.34 18.80 -51.89
CA PRO A 4 -15.54 19.04 -50.70
C PRO A 4 -15.16 17.67 -50.13
N LEU A 5 -13.89 17.51 -49.78
CA LEU A 5 -13.38 16.33 -49.06
C LEU A 5 -14.18 16.16 -47.76
N PRO A 6 -14.48 14.92 -47.32
CA PRO A 6 -14.87 14.68 -45.95
C PRO A 6 -13.70 15.15 -45.07
N GLN A 7 -13.98 16.02 -44.11
CA GLN A 7 -13.07 16.26 -42.99
C GLN A 7 -13.07 14.97 -42.14
N ASP A 8 -12.22 14.03 -42.51
CA ASP A 8 -11.81 12.92 -41.66
C ASP A 8 -10.80 13.45 -40.65
N GLU A 9 -11.27 14.05 -39.56
CA GLU A 9 -10.56 14.00 -38.27
C GLU A 9 -11.61 13.87 -37.17
N PRO A 10 -11.84 12.66 -36.62
CA PRO A 10 -12.40 12.58 -35.29
C PRO A 10 -11.31 13.09 -34.35
N ASP A 11 -11.51 14.29 -33.79
CA ASP A 11 -10.89 14.67 -32.52
C ASP A 11 -11.08 13.49 -31.56
N ARG A 12 -10.03 12.69 -31.40
CA ARG A 12 -10.00 11.64 -30.38
C ARG A 12 -9.96 12.38 -29.06
N PHE A 13 -11.12 12.60 -28.46
CA PHE A 13 -11.22 13.02 -27.07
C PHE A 13 -10.29 12.13 -26.27
N GLU A 14 -9.24 12.74 -25.73
CA GLU A 14 -8.31 12.06 -24.86
C GLU A 14 -9.07 11.54 -23.63
N THR A 15 -8.79 10.31 -23.22
CA THR A 15 -9.44 9.74 -22.03
C THR A 15 -8.86 10.36 -20.76
N ASP A 16 -9.68 10.49 -19.71
CA ASP A 16 -9.22 10.99 -18.41
C ASP A 16 -8.05 10.16 -17.86
N ALA A 17 -8.07 8.84 -18.06
CA ALA A 17 -6.95 7.95 -17.72
C ALA A 17 -5.62 8.33 -18.39
N ALA A 18 -5.65 8.82 -19.64
CA ALA A 18 -4.46 9.28 -20.36
C ALA A 18 -3.96 10.64 -19.82
N VAL A 19 -4.88 11.53 -19.42
CA VAL A 19 -4.55 12.78 -18.73
C VAL A 19 -3.88 12.48 -17.39
N PHE A 20 -4.50 11.65 -16.55
CA PHE A 20 -3.94 11.27 -15.25
C PHE A 20 -2.60 10.54 -15.36
N ALA A 21 -2.41 9.72 -16.40
CA ALA A 21 -1.11 9.09 -16.69
C ALA A 21 -0.01 10.13 -16.83
N ARG A 22 -0.22 11.19 -17.62
CA ARG A 22 0.77 12.28 -17.73
C ARG A 22 0.94 13.06 -16.44
N LEU A 23 -0.14 13.32 -15.70
CA LEU A 23 -0.06 14.01 -14.42
C LEU A 23 0.75 13.20 -13.39
N SER A 24 0.81 11.88 -13.52
CA SER A 24 1.65 11.01 -12.69
C SER A 24 3.15 11.02 -13.06
N GLU A 25 3.53 11.60 -14.20
CA GLU A 25 4.94 11.71 -14.64
C GLU A 25 5.67 12.89 -13.96
N VAL A 26 5.42 13.11 -12.68
CA VAL A 26 6.07 14.16 -11.89
C VAL A 26 7.55 13.82 -11.70
N PRO A 27 8.49 14.71 -12.07
CA PRO A 27 9.92 14.39 -12.06
C PRO A 27 10.54 14.59 -10.66
N LEU A 28 10.14 13.78 -9.68
CA LEU A 28 10.64 13.87 -8.30
C LEU A 28 12.18 13.79 -8.23
N GLU A 29 12.81 12.99 -9.07
CA GLU A 29 14.28 12.89 -9.12
C GLU A 29 14.99 14.22 -9.44
N ILE A 30 14.33 15.13 -10.17
CA ILE A 30 14.90 16.45 -10.44
C ILE A 30 14.87 17.29 -9.16
N VAL A 31 13.81 17.18 -8.37
CA VAL A 31 13.68 17.86 -7.07
C VAL A 31 14.69 17.29 -6.08
N ASP A 32 14.85 15.96 -6.04
CA ASP A 32 15.86 15.29 -5.21
C ASP A 32 17.27 15.78 -5.54
N LYS A 33 17.63 15.82 -6.84
CA LYS A 33 18.93 16.36 -7.29
C LYS A 33 19.11 17.83 -6.93
N LEU A 34 18.04 18.63 -6.96
CA LEU A 34 18.09 20.03 -6.56
C LEU A 34 18.32 20.16 -5.05
N ILE A 35 17.67 19.34 -4.22
CA ILE A 35 17.90 19.27 -2.77
C ILE A 35 19.36 18.89 -2.50
N GLU A 36 19.84 17.79 -3.08
CA GLU A 36 21.23 17.32 -2.91
C GLU A 36 22.26 18.38 -3.34
N SER A 37 22.03 19.01 -4.49
CA SER A 37 22.92 20.07 -5.00
C SER A 37 22.93 21.29 -4.06
N THR A 38 21.76 21.65 -3.54
CA THR A 38 21.62 22.75 -2.58
C THR A 38 22.36 22.41 -1.28
N GLU A 39 22.15 21.21 -0.72
CA GLU A 39 22.86 20.75 0.48
C GLU A 39 24.38 20.71 0.28
N SER A 40 24.83 20.29 -0.90
CA SER A 40 26.26 20.21 -1.26
C SER A 40 26.94 21.58 -1.29
N VAL A 41 26.34 22.58 -1.94
CA VAL A 41 26.88 23.97 -2.00
C VAL A 41 27.10 24.53 -0.60
N TYR A 42 26.28 24.14 0.35
CA TYR A 42 26.33 24.63 1.71
C TYR A 42 27.07 23.70 2.68
N SER A 43 27.64 22.58 2.22
CA SER A 43 28.54 21.76 3.04
C SER A 43 29.77 22.55 3.52
N ASP A 44 30.18 23.55 2.73
CA ASP A 44 31.27 24.48 3.06
C ASP A 44 30.86 25.58 4.05
N LEU A 45 29.58 25.72 4.41
CA LEU A 45 29.11 26.82 5.25
C LEU A 45 29.76 26.84 6.65
N ASN A 46 30.12 25.66 7.16
CA ASN A 46 30.82 25.53 8.44
C ASN A 46 32.25 26.08 8.40
N THR A 47 32.85 26.21 7.22
CA THR A 47 34.21 26.76 7.06
C THR A 47 34.27 28.26 7.31
N VAL A 48 33.14 28.96 7.15
CA VAL A 48 33.03 30.43 7.32
C VAL A 48 32.28 30.82 8.60
N ARG A 49 32.24 29.94 9.61
CA ARG A 49 31.49 30.14 10.86
C ARG A 49 31.82 31.43 11.63
N ALA A 50 33.03 31.96 11.48
CA ALA A 50 33.45 33.21 12.10
C ALA A 50 33.03 34.48 11.33
N HIS A 51 32.46 34.33 10.13
CA HIS A 51 32.08 35.46 9.28
C HIS A 51 30.76 36.10 9.78
N PRO A 52 30.63 37.45 9.77
CA PRO A 52 29.43 38.13 10.27
C PRO A 52 28.12 37.69 9.61
N TYR A 53 28.16 37.31 8.34
CA TYR A 53 26.98 36.86 7.58
C TYR A 53 26.65 35.37 7.76
N TRP A 54 27.45 34.61 8.50
CA TRP A 54 27.27 33.16 8.61
C TRP A 54 25.87 32.78 9.11
N ALA A 55 25.38 33.46 10.15
CA ALA A 55 24.08 33.18 10.73
C ALA A 55 22.94 33.39 9.72
N ASP A 56 22.99 34.47 8.94
CA ASP A 56 21.99 34.76 7.90
C ASP A 56 22.05 33.71 6.78
N LEU A 57 23.25 33.28 6.39
CA LEU A 57 23.41 32.22 5.39
C LEU A 57 22.85 30.87 5.85
N VAL A 58 23.07 30.49 7.12
CA VAL A 58 22.46 29.28 7.73
C VAL A 58 20.94 29.38 7.70
N LEU A 59 20.39 30.54 8.08
CA LEU A 59 18.96 30.77 8.11
C LEU A 59 18.34 30.62 6.71
N HIS A 60 18.93 31.27 5.70
CA HIS A 60 18.46 31.19 4.32
C HIS A 60 18.59 29.78 3.74
N GLN A 61 19.69 29.07 4.02
CA GLN A 61 19.85 27.67 3.65
C GLN A 61 18.74 26.81 4.24
N GLY A 62 18.52 26.90 5.56
CA GLY A 62 17.51 26.10 6.25
C GLY A 62 16.11 26.35 5.69
N ALA A 63 15.79 27.61 5.38
CA ALA A 63 14.53 27.97 4.75
C ALA A 63 14.40 27.40 3.32
N ALA A 64 15.44 27.49 2.50
CA ALA A 64 15.43 26.98 1.13
C ALA A 64 15.30 25.45 1.09
N ILE A 65 16.08 24.73 1.91
CA ILE A 65 16.01 23.26 1.99
C ILE A 65 14.63 22.81 2.47
N ARG A 66 14.06 23.49 3.48
CA ARG A 66 12.70 23.20 3.94
C ARG A 66 11.69 23.37 2.81
N ALA A 67 11.72 24.51 2.12
CA ALA A 67 10.79 24.78 1.02
C ALA A 67 10.91 23.75 -0.12
N LEU A 68 12.14 23.29 -0.43
CA LEU A 68 12.34 22.24 -1.43
C LEU A 68 11.79 20.89 -0.99
N ARG A 69 11.95 20.51 0.29
CA ARG A 69 11.39 19.27 0.84
C ARG A 69 9.87 19.31 0.87
N GLU A 70 9.28 20.41 1.32
CA GLU A 70 7.82 20.62 1.30
C GLU A 70 7.27 20.56 -0.14
N ALA A 71 7.98 21.16 -1.12
CA ALA A 71 7.59 21.07 -2.53
C ALA A 71 7.69 19.63 -3.05
N ARG A 72 8.73 18.88 -2.66
CA ARG A 72 8.89 17.47 -3.02
C ARG A 72 7.74 16.62 -2.48
N GLU A 73 7.40 16.79 -1.20
CA GLU A 73 6.27 16.10 -0.54
C GLU A 73 4.95 16.42 -1.24
N GLY A 74 4.69 17.70 -1.55
CA GLY A 74 3.47 18.11 -2.27
C GLY A 74 3.38 17.52 -3.69
N LEU A 75 4.52 17.43 -4.39
CA LEU A 75 4.60 16.81 -5.72
C LEU A 75 4.43 15.29 -5.66
N GLU A 76 4.93 14.62 -4.62
CA GLU A 76 4.75 13.20 -4.39
C GLU A 76 3.28 12.87 -4.08
N ALA A 77 2.64 13.65 -3.23
CA ALA A 77 1.20 13.54 -2.95
C ALA A 77 0.38 13.74 -4.23
N PHE A 78 0.68 14.78 -5.02
CA PHE A 78 0.02 15.02 -6.30
C PHE A 78 0.18 13.84 -7.27
N ARG A 79 1.39 13.28 -7.38
CA ARG A 79 1.65 12.08 -8.19
C ARG A 79 0.81 10.89 -7.69
N SER A 80 0.78 10.66 -6.39
CA SER A 80 0.02 9.58 -5.77
C SER A 80 -1.48 9.69 -6.10
N GLU A 81 -2.06 10.89 -5.96
CA GLU A 81 -3.46 11.15 -6.35
C GLU A 81 -3.70 10.92 -7.85
N ALA A 82 -2.81 11.37 -8.72
CA ALA A 82 -2.92 11.14 -10.15
C ALA A 82 -2.88 9.64 -10.51
N VAL A 83 -2.03 8.86 -9.83
CA VAL A 83 -1.98 7.40 -9.99
C VAL A 83 -3.30 6.75 -9.54
N GLY A 84 -3.82 7.14 -8.37
CA GLY A 84 -5.09 6.62 -7.84
C GLY A 84 -6.27 6.93 -8.77
N ALA A 85 -6.38 8.18 -9.22
CA ALA A 85 -7.40 8.61 -10.18
C ALA A 85 -7.31 7.83 -11.50
N ARG A 86 -6.11 7.69 -12.08
CA ARG A 86 -5.89 6.87 -13.29
C ARG A 86 -6.36 5.43 -13.09
N ASN A 87 -5.95 4.80 -11.99
CA ASN A 87 -6.27 3.40 -11.74
C ASN A 87 -7.77 3.21 -11.52
N THR A 88 -8.43 4.15 -10.86
CA THR A 88 -9.89 4.18 -10.72
C THR A 88 -10.59 4.22 -12.09
N GLU A 89 -10.16 5.11 -12.98
CA GLU A 89 -10.70 5.19 -14.36
C GLU A 89 -10.47 3.89 -15.16
N LEU A 90 -9.39 3.18 -14.89
CA LEU A 90 -9.05 1.91 -15.55
C LEU A 90 -9.67 0.68 -14.87
N GLY A 91 -10.33 0.84 -13.71
CA GLY A 91 -10.80 -0.27 -12.90
C GLY A 91 -9.67 -1.15 -12.33
N VAL A 92 -8.49 -0.57 -12.12
CA VAL A 92 -7.31 -1.26 -11.57
C VAL A 92 -7.32 -1.14 -10.05
N ILE A 93 -7.32 -2.29 -9.37
CA ILE A 93 -7.08 -2.38 -7.92
C ILE A 93 -5.63 -2.81 -7.71
N VAL A 94 -4.88 -2.04 -6.92
CA VAL A 94 -3.51 -2.34 -6.53
C VAL A 94 -3.52 -3.13 -5.23
N ALA A 95 -2.87 -4.30 -5.23
CA ALA A 95 -2.65 -5.07 -4.02
C ALA A 95 -1.29 -4.71 -3.41
N THR A 96 -1.26 -4.43 -2.11
CA THR A 96 -0.04 -4.19 -1.34
C THR A 96 0.12 -5.26 -0.27
N VAL A 97 1.25 -5.98 -0.28
CA VAL A 97 1.60 -6.94 0.77
C VAL A 97 2.72 -6.38 1.64
N VAL A 98 2.55 -6.42 2.96
CA VAL A 98 3.61 -6.22 3.96
C VAL A 98 3.96 -7.58 4.54
N VAL A 99 5.21 -8.02 4.36
CA VAL A 99 5.69 -9.29 4.92
C VAL A 99 7.18 -9.18 5.21
N ASP A 100 7.62 -9.71 6.35
CA ASP A 100 9.01 -9.64 6.82
C ASP A 100 9.57 -8.19 6.85
N GLY A 101 8.70 -7.22 7.20
CA GLY A 101 9.03 -5.79 7.24
C GLY A 101 9.23 -5.13 5.88
N ARG A 102 8.85 -5.80 4.78
CA ARG A 102 8.99 -5.31 3.41
C ARG A 102 7.64 -5.18 2.72
N ARG A 103 7.49 -4.13 1.93
CA ARG A 103 6.31 -3.86 1.10
C ARG A 103 6.51 -4.32 -0.33
N TYR A 104 5.48 -4.90 -0.92
CA TYR A 104 5.44 -5.32 -2.31
C TYR A 104 4.09 -4.98 -2.93
N TYR A 105 4.08 -4.67 -4.22
CA TYR A 105 2.90 -4.16 -4.92
C TYR A 105 2.61 -4.96 -6.19
N ALA A 106 1.33 -5.12 -6.52
CA ALA A 106 0.89 -5.79 -7.74
C ALA A 106 -0.33 -5.09 -8.35
N HIS A 107 -0.27 -4.90 -9.67
CA HIS A 107 -1.35 -4.28 -10.44
C HIS A 107 -2.16 -5.33 -11.21
N GLY A 108 -1.49 -6.35 -11.76
CA GLY A 108 -2.12 -7.42 -12.55
C GLY A 108 -2.35 -8.71 -11.75
N ASP A 109 -3.21 -9.58 -12.29
CA ASP A 109 -3.59 -10.85 -11.64
C ASP A 109 -2.42 -11.82 -11.42
N ASP A 110 -1.49 -11.89 -12.38
CA ASP A 110 -0.32 -12.76 -12.28
C ASP A 110 0.61 -12.29 -11.13
N ASP A 111 0.84 -10.98 -11.03
CA ASP A 111 1.65 -10.39 -9.96
C ASP A 111 0.97 -10.55 -8.59
N LYS A 112 -0.35 -10.38 -8.53
CA LYS A 112 -1.15 -10.62 -7.31
C LYS A 112 -1.02 -12.06 -6.84
N THR A 113 -0.96 -13.00 -7.79
CA THR A 113 -0.74 -14.41 -7.48
C THR A 113 0.61 -14.64 -6.81
N ALA A 114 1.68 -14.06 -7.36
CA ALA A 114 3.01 -14.13 -6.76
C ALA A 114 3.08 -13.46 -5.37
N LEU A 115 2.38 -12.35 -5.16
CA LEU A 115 2.29 -11.69 -3.86
C LEU A 115 1.58 -12.54 -2.80
N VAL A 116 0.45 -13.15 -3.15
CA VAL A 116 -0.29 -14.03 -2.24
C VAL A 116 0.54 -15.24 -1.85
N ASP A 117 1.25 -15.85 -2.81
CA ASP A 117 2.13 -16.98 -2.53
C ASP A 117 3.27 -16.60 -1.58
N ARG A 118 3.82 -15.38 -1.71
CA ARG A 118 4.81 -14.84 -0.76
C ARG A 118 4.20 -14.63 0.64
N LEU A 119 3.01 -14.06 0.73
CA LEU A 119 2.33 -13.81 2.00
C LEU A 119 2.02 -15.11 2.77
N LEU A 120 1.70 -16.19 2.05
CA LEU A 120 1.41 -17.50 2.64
C LEU A 120 2.66 -18.25 3.11
N ARG A 121 3.85 -17.88 2.62
CA ARG A 121 5.12 -18.55 2.90
C ARG A 121 6.22 -17.50 3.24
N PRO A 122 6.09 -16.76 4.35
CA PRO A 122 7.08 -15.79 4.78
C PRO A 122 8.42 -16.44 5.15
N GLU A 123 9.51 -15.68 5.07
CA GLU A 123 10.84 -16.14 5.50
C GLU A 123 10.92 -16.31 7.02
N GLU A 124 10.15 -15.51 7.77
CA GLU A 124 10.02 -15.61 9.23
C GLU A 124 8.59 -16.04 9.65
N PRO A 125 8.28 -17.35 9.66
CA PRO A 125 6.97 -17.85 10.06
C PRO A 125 6.53 -17.39 11.45
N GLY A 126 5.22 -17.16 11.63
CA GLY A 126 4.62 -16.74 12.90
C GLY A 126 4.59 -15.23 13.14
N ARG A 127 5.23 -14.42 12.29
CA ARG A 127 4.95 -12.98 12.19
C ARG A 127 3.71 -12.74 11.35
N ALA A 128 2.99 -11.68 11.67
CA ALA A 128 1.85 -11.25 10.86
C ALA A 128 2.34 -10.61 9.56
N GLY A 129 1.78 -11.08 8.45
CA GLY A 129 1.79 -10.34 7.19
C GLY A 129 0.47 -9.62 6.98
N HIS A 130 0.49 -8.62 6.11
CA HIS A 130 -0.69 -7.82 5.79
C HIS A 130 -0.90 -7.76 4.29
N LEU A 131 -2.14 -7.71 3.88
CA LEU A 131 -2.57 -7.48 2.51
C LEU A 131 -3.60 -6.35 2.53
N TYR A 132 -3.34 -5.35 1.70
CA TYR A 132 -4.17 -4.19 1.49
C TYR A 132 -4.55 -4.11 0.01
N THR A 133 -5.70 -3.50 -0.28
CA THR A 133 -6.11 -3.19 -1.65
C THR A 133 -6.57 -1.76 -1.74
N TRP A 134 -6.15 -1.07 -2.79
CA TRP A 134 -6.50 0.32 -2.99
C TRP A 134 -6.44 0.72 -4.46
N ASP A 135 -6.68 1.99 -4.76
CA ASP A 135 -6.49 2.57 -6.09
C ASP A 135 -5.01 2.81 -6.42
N ARG A 136 -4.12 2.76 -5.42
CA ARG A 136 -2.69 3.02 -5.55
C ARG A 136 -1.86 2.17 -4.56
N PRO A 137 -0.54 2.09 -4.70
CA PRO A 137 0.34 1.49 -3.69
C PRO A 137 0.12 2.10 -2.29
N TYR A 138 0.05 1.27 -1.25
CA TYR A 138 0.00 1.73 0.13
C TYR A 138 1.41 1.78 0.73
N GLU A 139 1.99 2.98 0.78
CA GLU A 139 3.44 3.19 1.01
C GLU A 139 3.84 3.12 2.48
N ASP A 140 3.05 3.69 3.38
CA ASP A 140 3.33 3.79 4.82
C ASP A 140 2.04 3.80 5.65
N ASP A 141 2.19 3.66 6.97
CA ASP A 141 1.06 3.67 7.92
C ASP A 141 0.83 5.04 8.59
N GLU A 142 1.57 6.08 8.16
CA GLU A 142 1.40 7.45 8.67
C GLU A 142 0.30 8.21 7.92
N THR A 143 0.03 7.79 6.69
CA THR A 143 -1.05 8.31 5.85
C THR A 143 -2.33 7.48 6.02
N PRO A 144 -3.52 8.11 5.95
CA PRO A 144 -4.78 7.37 5.92
C PRO A 144 -4.77 6.35 4.79
N GLY A 145 -4.82 5.08 5.17
CA GLY A 145 -4.75 3.94 4.26
C GLY A 145 -6.11 3.45 3.79
N PRO A 146 -6.15 2.33 3.07
CA PRO A 146 -7.40 1.67 2.71
C PRO A 146 -8.16 1.21 3.95
N TYR A 147 -9.48 1.44 3.94
CA TYR A 147 -10.40 1.08 5.03
C TYR A 147 -10.47 -0.43 5.30
N GLN A 148 -10.09 -1.25 4.33
CA GLN A 148 -10.17 -2.71 4.39
C GLN A 148 -8.77 -3.31 4.35
N GLN A 149 -8.52 -4.27 5.24
CA GLN A 149 -7.24 -4.96 5.30
C GLN A 149 -7.39 -6.42 5.71
N MET A 150 -6.41 -7.22 5.31
CA MET A 150 -6.24 -8.58 5.77
C MET A 150 -4.93 -8.73 6.51
N ARG A 151 -4.99 -9.19 7.75
CA ARG A 151 -3.84 -9.72 8.49
C ARG A 151 -3.81 -11.23 8.33
N VAL A 152 -2.63 -11.78 8.05
CA VAL A 152 -2.41 -13.20 7.81
C VAL A 152 -1.32 -13.69 8.73
N VAL A 153 -1.58 -14.79 9.43
CA VAL A 153 -0.58 -15.50 10.24
C VAL A 153 -0.55 -16.95 9.82
N THR A 154 0.64 -17.45 9.51
CA THR A 154 0.85 -18.82 9.01
C THR A 154 1.85 -19.58 9.86
N ALA A 155 1.61 -20.88 10.02
CA ALA A 155 2.58 -21.84 10.57
C ALA A 155 2.43 -23.18 9.84
N GLU A 156 3.53 -23.70 9.31
CA GLU A 156 3.52 -24.90 8.46
C GLU A 156 2.52 -24.77 7.30
N ASP A 157 1.57 -25.69 7.16
CA ASP A 157 0.50 -25.70 6.14
C ASP A 157 -0.84 -25.18 6.66
N LEU A 158 -0.83 -24.47 7.79
CA LEU A 158 -2.00 -23.89 8.43
C LEU A 158 -1.84 -22.37 8.58
N GLY A 159 -2.96 -21.68 8.66
CA GLY A 159 -2.97 -20.25 8.94
C GLY A 159 -4.35 -19.73 9.31
N VAL A 160 -4.40 -18.43 9.52
CA VAL A 160 -5.62 -17.68 9.85
C VAL A 160 -5.56 -16.35 9.12
N ILE A 161 -6.73 -15.90 8.63
CA ILE A 161 -6.91 -14.52 8.16
C ILE A 161 -7.77 -13.79 9.17
N ASN A 162 -7.36 -12.58 9.48
CA ASN A 162 -8.19 -11.56 10.09
C ASN A 162 -8.51 -10.49 9.05
N TYR A 163 -9.77 -10.38 8.67
CA TYR A 163 -10.27 -9.29 7.84
C TYR A 163 -10.80 -8.20 8.76
N SER A 164 -10.41 -6.96 8.51
CA SER A 164 -10.89 -5.80 9.23
C SER A 164 -11.34 -4.72 8.26
N GLU A 165 -12.40 -4.03 8.62
CA GLU A 165 -12.91 -2.87 7.91
C GLU A 165 -13.20 -1.73 8.87
N GLU A 166 -12.87 -0.50 8.46
CA GLU A 166 -13.12 0.73 9.20
C GLU A 166 -14.11 1.60 8.42
N THR A 167 -15.14 2.14 9.09
CA THR A 167 -16.07 3.08 8.44
C THR A 167 -15.48 4.49 8.32
N GLU A 168 -16.13 5.38 7.57
CA GLU A 168 -15.71 6.80 7.51
C GLU A 168 -15.74 7.49 8.88
N GLU A 169 -16.59 7.03 9.79
CA GLU A 169 -16.68 7.49 11.17
C GLU A 169 -15.62 6.87 12.10
N GLY A 170 -14.77 5.98 11.59
CA GLY A 170 -13.72 5.29 12.34
C GLY A 170 -14.20 4.07 13.13
N GLU A 171 -15.39 3.52 12.81
CA GLU A 171 -15.87 2.30 13.47
C GLU A 171 -15.19 1.07 12.87
N LEU A 172 -14.42 0.35 13.70
CA LEU A 172 -13.67 -0.84 13.29
C LEU A 172 -14.49 -2.12 13.52
N SER A 173 -14.75 -2.86 12.44
CA SER A 173 -15.29 -4.21 12.48
C SER A 173 -14.26 -5.24 12.03
N SER A 174 -14.35 -6.45 12.55
CA SER A 174 -13.31 -7.46 12.36
C SER A 174 -13.85 -8.89 12.41
N TRP A 175 -13.30 -9.76 11.57
CA TRP A 175 -13.65 -11.16 11.43
C TRP A 175 -12.40 -12.03 11.30
N HIS A 176 -12.50 -13.26 11.75
CA HIS A 176 -11.50 -14.29 11.48
C HIS A 176 -12.09 -15.34 10.56
N THR A 177 -11.23 -16.04 9.82
CA THR A 177 -11.63 -17.29 9.16
C THR A 177 -12.31 -18.22 10.17
N HIS A 178 -13.23 -19.05 9.69
CA HIS A 178 -13.95 -20.01 10.50
C HIS A 178 -13.71 -21.43 9.97
N ASN A 179 -13.51 -22.36 10.88
CA ASN A 179 -13.31 -23.76 10.64
C ASN A 179 -14.18 -24.54 11.64
N PRO A 180 -15.37 -25.00 11.24
CA PRO A 180 -16.27 -25.71 12.14
C PRO A 180 -15.68 -27.05 12.63
N GLU A 181 -14.68 -27.58 11.94
CA GLU A 181 -14.01 -28.83 12.26
C GLU A 181 -12.49 -28.60 12.38
N PRO A 182 -12.02 -27.90 13.43
CA PRO A 182 -10.61 -27.60 13.58
C PRO A 182 -9.78 -28.87 13.80
N ALA A 183 -8.59 -28.90 13.22
CA ALA A 183 -7.66 -30.00 13.46
C ALA A 183 -7.32 -30.08 14.98
N PRO A 184 -7.37 -31.26 15.61
CA PRO A 184 -7.07 -31.41 17.04
C PRO A 184 -5.70 -30.87 17.45
N GLN A 185 -4.74 -30.97 16.52
CA GLN A 185 -3.36 -30.56 16.63
C GLN A 185 -3.05 -29.19 15.98
N ALA A 186 -4.06 -28.36 15.69
CA ALA A 186 -3.83 -27.04 15.12
C ALA A 186 -2.90 -26.20 16.03
N PRO A 187 -1.85 -25.55 15.48
CA PRO A 187 -0.93 -24.76 16.25
C PRO A 187 -1.62 -23.53 16.82
N VAL A 188 -1.10 -23.02 17.93
CA VAL A 188 -1.54 -21.74 18.48
C VAL A 188 -0.92 -20.63 17.65
N LEU A 189 -1.74 -19.91 16.89
CA LEU A 189 -1.33 -18.74 16.13
C LEU A 189 -1.55 -17.48 16.94
N ARG A 190 -0.54 -16.62 17.01
CA ARG A 190 -0.60 -15.33 17.72
C ARG A 190 -0.98 -14.21 16.77
N PHE A 191 -1.62 -13.18 17.29
CA PHE A 191 -2.02 -12.02 16.50
C PHE A 191 -0.83 -11.27 15.90
N ASP A 192 0.29 -11.25 16.64
CA ASP A 192 1.58 -10.75 16.16
C ASP A 192 2.73 -11.37 16.97
N ALA A 193 3.97 -11.23 16.47
CA ALA A 193 5.16 -11.64 17.19
C ALA A 193 5.29 -10.83 18.49
N GLY A 194 5.19 -11.54 19.63
CA GLY A 194 5.23 -10.94 20.96
C GLY A 194 3.87 -10.57 21.54
N SER A 195 2.78 -10.67 20.77
CA SER A 195 1.42 -10.52 21.31
C SER A 195 1.05 -11.68 22.23
N ALA A 196 0.32 -11.37 23.31
CA ALA A 196 -0.36 -12.37 24.14
C ALA A 196 -1.69 -12.84 23.52
N LEU A 197 -2.23 -12.08 22.55
CA LEU A 197 -3.47 -12.42 21.87
C LEU A 197 -3.22 -13.59 20.90
N THR A 198 -4.08 -14.59 21.01
CA THR A 198 -4.07 -15.77 20.16
C THR A 198 -5.36 -15.88 19.41
N PHE A 199 -5.29 -16.37 18.17
CA PHE A 199 -6.47 -16.69 17.40
C PHE A 199 -7.19 -17.89 18.00
N PRO A 200 -8.55 -17.91 17.98
CA PRO A 200 -9.32 -19.09 18.32
C PRO A 200 -8.92 -20.29 17.45
N ARG A 201 -8.92 -21.50 18.02
CA ARG A 201 -8.54 -22.70 17.27
C ARG A 201 -9.43 -22.95 16.06
N ASP A 202 -10.71 -22.68 16.20
CA ASP A 202 -11.71 -22.77 15.13
C ASP A 202 -11.56 -21.67 14.07
N SER A 203 -10.52 -20.83 14.14
CA SER A 203 -10.17 -19.91 13.04
C SER A 203 -9.05 -20.41 12.15
N VAL A 204 -8.34 -21.45 12.57
CA VAL A 204 -7.18 -22.00 11.86
C VAL A 204 -7.65 -22.94 10.75
N VAL A 205 -7.22 -22.65 9.52
CA VAL A 205 -7.56 -23.41 8.30
C VAL A 205 -6.30 -23.75 7.49
N PRO A 206 -6.36 -24.75 6.58
CA PRO A 206 -5.28 -25.03 5.64
C PRO A 206 -4.97 -23.85 4.72
N LEU A 207 -3.69 -23.66 4.35
CA LEU A 207 -3.29 -22.60 3.41
C LEU A 207 -4.00 -22.71 2.05
N GLU A 208 -4.35 -23.93 1.63
CA GLU A 208 -5.15 -24.18 0.43
C GLU A 208 -6.52 -23.47 0.45
N ARG A 209 -7.09 -23.25 1.65
CA ARG A 209 -8.32 -22.45 1.83
C ARG A 209 -8.03 -20.94 1.92
N LEU A 210 -6.88 -20.55 2.47
CA LEU A 210 -6.51 -19.13 2.56
C LEU A 210 -6.19 -18.53 1.20
N ARG A 211 -5.50 -19.29 0.35
CA ARG A 211 -5.06 -18.83 -0.97
C ARG A 211 -6.19 -18.25 -1.84
N PRO A 212 -7.33 -18.93 -2.07
CA PRO A 212 -8.42 -18.34 -2.84
C PRO A 212 -8.99 -17.09 -2.19
N ALA A 213 -9.10 -17.03 -0.85
CA ALA A 213 -9.58 -15.83 -0.15
C ALA A 213 -8.66 -14.63 -0.33
N LEU A 214 -7.35 -14.82 -0.20
CA LEU A 214 -6.37 -13.75 -0.41
C LEU A 214 -6.36 -13.27 -1.86
N LEU A 215 -6.53 -14.17 -2.84
CA LEU A 215 -6.63 -13.80 -4.25
C LEU A 215 -7.93 -13.06 -4.57
N GLU A 216 -9.04 -13.47 -3.97
CA GLU A 216 -10.32 -12.80 -4.10
C GLU A 216 -10.21 -11.38 -3.55
N PHE A 217 -9.71 -11.22 -2.33
CA PHE A 217 -9.47 -9.90 -1.73
C PHE A 217 -8.52 -9.06 -2.58
N ALA A 218 -7.37 -9.59 -3.01
CA ALA A 218 -6.42 -8.86 -3.87
C ALA A 218 -7.04 -8.36 -5.19
N ARG A 219 -8.10 -9.00 -5.67
CA ARG A 219 -8.81 -8.62 -6.90
C ARG A 219 -9.95 -7.64 -6.65
N THR A 220 -10.69 -7.80 -5.56
CA THR A 220 -11.96 -7.07 -5.35
C THR A 220 -11.89 -6.04 -4.24
N GLY A 221 -10.98 -6.19 -3.29
CA GLY A 221 -10.92 -5.46 -2.02
C GLY A 221 -12.05 -5.78 -1.05
N LEU A 222 -12.96 -6.69 -1.40
CA LEU A 222 -14.12 -7.05 -0.58
C LEU A 222 -13.81 -8.26 0.31
N CYS A 223 -14.53 -8.38 1.43
CA CYS A 223 -14.50 -9.58 2.27
C CYS A 223 -14.77 -10.84 1.42
N PRO A 224 -13.83 -11.79 1.32
CA PRO A 224 -13.95 -12.95 0.44
C PRO A 224 -15.04 -13.94 0.81
N ASP A 225 -15.79 -14.44 -0.17
CA ASP A 225 -16.80 -15.49 0.04
C ASP A 225 -16.20 -16.91 0.00
N SER A 226 -14.96 -17.05 -0.48
CA SER A 226 -14.28 -18.35 -0.62
C SER A 226 -13.92 -19.04 0.70
N VAL A 227 -14.05 -18.36 1.84
CA VAL A 227 -13.90 -18.93 3.18
C VAL A 227 -15.03 -18.46 4.09
N PRO A 228 -15.52 -19.30 5.01
CA PRO A 228 -16.49 -18.85 5.99
C PRO A 228 -15.79 -17.97 7.05
N TRP A 229 -16.54 -16.99 7.55
CA TRP A 229 -16.07 -16.02 8.54
C TRP A 229 -16.81 -16.16 9.87
N GLN A 230 -16.15 -15.77 10.95
CA GLN A 230 -16.75 -15.55 12.26
C GLN A 230 -16.33 -14.18 12.79
N GLN A 231 -17.22 -13.51 13.51
CA GLN A 231 -16.89 -12.22 14.11
C GLN A 231 -15.72 -12.36 15.08
N ALA A 232 -14.72 -11.48 14.95
CA ALA A 232 -13.59 -11.47 15.84
C ALA A 232 -14.06 -11.10 17.25
N ARG A 233 -13.79 -11.98 18.21
CA ARG A 233 -13.98 -11.72 19.64
C ARG A 233 -12.62 -11.50 20.25
N TRP A 234 -12.40 -10.31 20.81
CA TRP A 234 -11.16 -9.95 21.47
C TRP A 234 -11.32 -10.17 22.98
N GLY A 235 -10.94 -11.36 23.44
CA GLY A 235 -10.92 -11.73 24.85
C GLY A 235 -12.19 -12.42 25.39
N ASP A 236 -11.97 -13.29 26.36
CA ASP A 236 -12.66 -13.30 27.65
C ASP A 236 -11.62 -12.91 28.73
#